data_AF-A0A1T2L8G7-F1
#
_entry.id   AF-A0A1T2L8G7-F1
#
_cell.length_a   1.000
_cell.length_b   1.000
_cell.length_c   1.000
_cell.angle_alpha   90.00
_cell.angle_beta   90.00
_cell.angle_gamma   90.00
#
_symmetry.space_group_name_H-M   'P 1'
#
loop_
_entity.id
_entity.type
_entity.pdbx_description
1 polymer ?
#
loop_
_entity_poly.entity_id
_entity_poly.type
_entity_poly.pdbx_seq_one_letter_code
_entity_poly.pdbx_strand_id
1 'polypeptide(L)'
;MGDGLVKQVAERLAGEVRAEDTAARLGGDEFVVLMTELAEDPEMALMETQIVVQKIQSAIARPFHIDGNELHVSISIGITLFPENSDVADDVLKQADIAMYKAKEQGRDTFQFYLPSMQLAASERLQMENDLRKAIHNGELSLHYQPQFSIDDRLMGAECLLRWLHPEEGMISQARFIPVAEDSGLILSIGEWVMRSACKQLRMWELEGRGGEINRLAINVSPKQFKQRDFVVMVSRIIEKGDSGSAIVETIISMTHHLGLEVIAEGVETRGQLDFLKHSGCHHFQGYYFNRPLPVDEFEKELNESINPV
;
A
#
# COMPACT_ATOMS: atom_id res chain seq x y z
N MET A 1 10.89 22.07 -22.12
CA MET A 1 11.06 20.78 -21.39
C MET A 1 10.07 19.69 -21.80
N GLY A 2 8.81 19.67 -21.32
CA GLY A 2 7.87 18.54 -21.55
C GLY A 2 7.64 18.14 -23.01
N ASP A 3 7.27 19.10 -23.87
CA ASP A 3 7.04 18.82 -25.30
C ASP A 3 8.31 18.38 -26.05
N GLY A 4 9.48 18.88 -25.64
CA GLY A 4 10.75 18.48 -26.22
C GLY A 4 11.09 17.02 -25.91
N LEU A 5 10.72 16.56 -24.71
CA LEU A 5 10.97 15.19 -24.27
C LEU A 5 10.11 14.22 -25.06
N VAL A 6 8.81 14.52 -25.16
CA VAL A 6 7.86 13.70 -25.91
C VAL A 6 8.27 13.57 -27.38
N LYS A 7 8.77 14.64 -28.00
CA LYS A 7 9.29 14.59 -29.38
C LYS A 7 10.50 13.67 -29.51
N GLN A 8 11.50 13.81 -28.63
CA GLN A 8 12.68 12.94 -28.67
C GLN A 8 12.33 11.48 -28.36
N VAL A 9 11.36 11.22 -27.48
CA VAL A 9 10.85 9.86 -27.23
C VAL A 9 10.21 9.29 -28.49
N ALA A 10 9.36 10.06 -29.18
CA ALA A 10 8.74 9.64 -30.43
C ALA A 10 9.80 9.33 -31.52
N GLU A 11 10.83 10.16 -31.65
CA GLU A 11 11.94 9.96 -32.59
C GLU A 11 12.73 8.70 -32.27
N ARG A 12 13.06 8.45 -30.99
CA ARG A 12 13.76 7.22 -30.58
C ARG A 12 12.89 5.99 -30.83
N LEU A 13 11.62 6.04 -30.44
CA LEU A 13 10.69 4.93 -30.62
C LEU A 13 10.56 4.56 -32.11
N ALA A 14 10.37 5.56 -32.97
CA ALA A 14 10.29 5.37 -34.42
C ALA A 14 11.59 4.80 -35.02
N GLY A 15 12.75 5.08 -34.41
CA GLY A 15 14.05 4.55 -34.85
C GLY A 15 14.34 3.10 -34.42
N GLU A 16 13.61 2.56 -33.44
CA GLU A 16 13.83 1.20 -32.92
C GLU A 16 12.84 0.16 -33.46
N VAL A 17 11.72 0.62 -34.04
CA VAL A 17 10.70 -0.24 -34.67
C VAL A 17 11.03 -0.52 -36.14
N ARG A 18 10.52 -1.63 -36.69
CA ARG A 18 10.75 -1.98 -38.11
C ARG A 18 9.91 -1.08 -39.02
N ALA A 19 10.16 -1.14 -40.34
CA ALA A 19 9.45 -0.28 -41.30
C ALA A 19 7.97 -0.69 -41.49
N GLU A 20 7.69 -1.98 -41.27
CA GLU A 20 6.37 -2.61 -41.28
C GLU A 20 5.59 -2.43 -39.97
N ASP A 21 6.29 -2.08 -38.88
CA ASP A 21 5.70 -1.79 -37.59
C ASP A 21 5.16 -0.35 -37.55
N THR A 22 4.19 -0.10 -36.67
CA THR A 22 3.60 1.24 -36.48
C THR A 22 3.81 1.72 -35.06
N ALA A 23 4.47 2.87 -34.89
CA ALA A 23 4.53 3.59 -33.62
C ALA A 23 3.58 4.81 -33.66
N ALA A 24 2.72 4.95 -32.65
CA ALA A 24 1.76 6.04 -32.53
C ALA A 24 1.73 6.61 -31.11
N ARG A 25 1.28 7.87 -30.97
CA ARG A 25 1.02 8.51 -29.67
C ARG A 25 -0.48 8.64 -29.48
N LEU A 26 -1.02 8.05 -28.42
CA LEU A 26 -2.46 8.12 -28.12
C LEU A 26 -2.84 9.44 -27.44
N GLY A 27 -1.95 9.97 -26.59
CA GLY A 27 -2.18 11.20 -25.84
C GLY A 27 -1.19 11.30 -24.69
N GLY A 28 -1.03 12.49 -24.10
CA GLY A 28 -0.16 12.66 -22.92
C GLY A 28 1.25 12.11 -23.14
N ASP A 29 1.69 11.22 -22.25
CA ASP A 29 2.95 10.48 -22.26
C ASP A 29 2.80 9.03 -22.78
N GLU A 30 1.68 8.70 -23.43
CA GLU A 30 1.33 7.35 -23.86
C GLU A 30 1.61 7.11 -25.35
N PHE A 31 2.33 6.03 -25.61
CA PHE A 31 2.70 5.57 -26.95
C PHE A 31 2.27 4.12 -27.13
N VAL A 32 1.91 3.76 -28.37
CA VAL A 32 1.56 2.40 -28.78
C VAL A 32 2.47 2.00 -29.93
N VAL A 33 2.94 0.75 -29.87
CA VAL A 33 3.63 0.10 -30.98
C VAL A 33 2.80 -1.10 -31.40
N LEU A 34 2.42 -1.12 -32.68
CA LEU A 34 1.79 -2.26 -33.34
C LEU A 34 2.87 -2.99 -34.14
N MET A 35 3.19 -4.20 -33.72
CA MET A 35 4.10 -5.10 -34.44
C MET A 35 3.29 -6.00 -35.35
N THR A 36 3.65 -6.07 -36.62
CA THR A 36 2.98 -6.89 -37.64
C THR A 36 3.92 -7.99 -38.13
N GLU A 37 3.37 -8.97 -38.86
CA GLU A 37 4.17 -10.03 -39.51
C GLU A 37 5.08 -10.82 -38.55
N LEU A 38 4.61 -11.04 -37.31
CA LEU A 38 5.30 -11.90 -36.34
C LEU A 38 5.24 -13.37 -36.78
N ALA A 39 6.19 -14.16 -36.26
CA ALA A 39 6.17 -15.60 -36.47
C ALA A 39 4.81 -16.23 -36.07
N GLU A 40 4.33 -17.20 -36.87
CA GLU A 40 3.10 -17.95 -36.56
C GLU A 40 3.22 -18.78 -35.28
N ASP A 41 4.45 -19.22 -34.96
CA ASP A 41 4.74 -19.92 -33.73
C ASP A 41 4.70 -18.95 -32.52
N PRO A 42 3.86 -19.20 -31.51
CA PRO A 42 3.69 -18.28 -30.38
C PRO A 42 4.97 -18.04 -29.56
N GLU A 43 5.83 -19.06 -29.41
CA GLU A 43 7.09 -18.89 -28.66
C GLU A 43 8.07 -18.01 -29.42
N MET A 44 8.14 -18.18 -30.74
CA MET A 44 8.94 -17.32 -31.62
C MET A 44 8.40 -15.88 -31.64
N ALA A 45 7.08 -15.69 -31.74
CA ALA A 45 6.47 -14.35 -31.71
C ALA A 45 6.77 -13.62 -30.39
N LEU A 46 6.70 -14.33 -29.25
CA LEU A 46 7.10 -13.80 -27.95
C LEU A 46 8.56 -13.38 -27.93
N MET A 47 9.46 -14.22 -28.46
CA MET A 47 10.89 -13.94 -28.51
C MET A 47 11.19 -12.71 -29.40
N GLU A 48 10.58 -12.62 -30.58
CA GLU A 48 10.70 -11.46 -31.47
C GLU A 48 10.22 -10.16 -30.82
N THR A 49 9.08 -10.24 -30.13
CA THR A 49 8.50 -9.12 -29.39
C THR A 49 9.42 -8.67 -28.26
N GLN A 50 9.97 -9.61 -27.48
CA GLN A 50 10.91 -9.30 -26.40
C GLN A 50 12.15 -8.57 -26.91
N ILE A 51 12.69 -8.98 -28.06
CA ILE A 51 13.87 -8.33 -28.66
C ILE A 51 13.58 -6.86 -28.99
N VAL A 52 12.43 -6.57 -29.60
CA VAL A 52 12.06 -5.18 -29.95
C VAL A 52 11.79 -4.35 -28.70
N VAL A 53 11.08 -4.91 -27.71
CA VAL A 53 10.81 -4.24 -26.44
C VAL A 53 12.10 -3.90 -25.69
N GLN A 54 13.07 -4.82 -25.63
CA GLN A 54 14.37 -4.57 -25.00
C GLN A 54 15.18 -3.48 -25.74
N LYS A 55 15.10 -3.41 -27.07
CA LYS A 55 15.71 -2.33 -27.85
C LYS A 55 15.07 -0.98 -27.51
N ILE A 56 13.74 -0.92 -27.49
CA ILE A 56 12.99 0.29 -27.11
C ILE A 56 13.37 0.75 -25.70
N GLN A 57 13.38 -0.16 -24.71
CA GLN A 57 13.82 0.14 -23.35
C GLN A 57 15.24 0.69 -23.31
N SER A 58 16.18 0.00 -23.96
CA SER A 58 17.59 0.43 -24.02
C SER A 58 17.76 1.80 -24.68
N ALA A 59 16.99 2.07 -25.75
CA ALA A 59 17.04 3.33 -26.46
C ALA A 59 16.51 4.49 -25.61
N ILE A 60 15.43 4.27 -24.88
CA ILE A 60 14.79 5.28 -24.02
C ILE A 60 15.58 5.47 -22.72
N ALA A 61 16.22 4.45 -22.16
CA ALA A 61 17.05 4.58 -20.97
C ALA A 61 18.26 5.53 -21.15
N ARG A 62 18.69 5.78 -22.39
CA ARG A 62 19.75 6.76 -22.70
C ARG A 62 19.33 8.17 -22.25
N PRO A 63 20.24 9.01 -21.72
CA PRO A 63 19.88 10.36 -21.28
C PRO A 63 19.30 11.23 -22.42
N PHE A 64 18.26 12.00 -22.12
CA PHE A 64 17.68 12.99 -23.02
C PHE A 64 18.30 14.37 -22.75
N HIS A 65 18.72 15.06 -23.80
CA HIS A 65 19.31 16.39 -23.69
C HIS A 65 18.31 17.43 -24.19
N ILE A 66 17.76 18.22 -23.26
CA ILE A 66 16.66 19.16 -23.54
C ILE A 66 16.96 20.50 -22.87
N ASP A 67 16.97 21.56 -23.67
CA ASP A 67 17.20 22.93 -23.19
C ASP A 67 18.49 23.04 -22.34
N GLY A 68 19.52 22.26 -22.66
CA GLY A 68 20.81 22.20 -21.94
C GLY A 68 20.84 21.33 -20.68
N ASN A 69 19.75 20.64 -20.34
CA ASN A 69 19.66 19.73 -19.20
C ASN A 69 19.67 18.26 -19.64
N GLU A 70 20.29 17.41 -18.83
CA GLU A 70 20.27 15.96 -18.99
C GLU A 70 19.14 15.35 -18.15
N LEU A 71 18.27 14.58 -18.79
CA LEU A 71 17.10 13.97 -18.17
C LEU A 71 17.13 12.45 -18.36
N HIS A 72 16.88 11.73 -17.26
CA HIS A 72 16.63 10.29 -17.28
C HIS A 72 15.14 10.03 -17.14
N VAL A 73 14.61 9.16 -18.00
CA VAL A 73 13.22 8.72 -17.95
C VAL A 73 13.17 7.20 -18.00
N SER A 74 12.23 6.64 -17.25
CA SER A 74 11.90 5.22 -17.26
C SER A 74 10.60 5.00 -18.02
N ILE A 75 10.43 3.85 -18.66
CA ILE A 75 9.18 3.47 -19.31
C ILE A 75 8.58 2.22 -18.67
N SER A 76 7.27 2.07 -18.78
CA SER A 76 6.58 0.83 -18.44
C SER A 76 5.84 0.38 -19.68
N ILE A 77 6.04 -0.86 -20.10
CA ILE A 77 5.49 -1.37 -21.36
C ILE A 77 4.51 -2.51 -21.04
N GLY A 78 3.31 -2.42 -21.57
CA GLY A 78 2.34 -3.51 -21.58
C GLY A 78 2.24 -4.11 -22.96
N ILE A 79 2.27 -5.44 -23.03
CA ILE A 79 2.32 -6.18 -24.28
C ILE A 79 1.14 -7.13 -24.32
N THR A 80 0.38 -7.16 -25.41
CA THR A 80 -0.58 -8.24 -25.67
C THR A 80 -0.30 -8.83 -27.04
N LEU A 81 -0.46 -10.15 -27.15
CA LEU A 81 -0.44 -10.85 -28.42
C LEU A 81 -1.88 -11.25 -28.74
N PHE A 82 -2.31 -10.97 -29.96
CA PHE A 82 -3.68 -11.22 -30.41
C PHE A 82 -3.65 -12.03 -31.73
N PRO A 83 -4.48 -13.08 -31.88
CA PRO A 83 -4.60 -13.84 -33.12
C PRO A 83 -5.47 -13.15 -34.19
N GLU A 84 -5.46 -13.70 -35.41
CA GLU A 84 -6.14 -13.15 -36.61
C GLU A 84 -7.69 -13.17 -36.59
N ASN A 85 -8.38 -13.60 -35.53
CA ASN A 85 -9.84 -13.52 -35.52
C ASN A 85 -10.45 -13.24 -34.14
N SER A 86 -11.25 -12.17 -34.11
CA SER A 86 -12.24 -11.75 -33.09
C SER A 86 -11.84 -10.75 -32.01
N ASP A 87 -10.59 -10.27 -31.96
CA ASP A 87 -10.24 -9.19 -31.03
C ASP A 87 -10.60 -7.81 -31.60
N VAL A 88 -11.44 -7.07 -30.88
CA VAL A 88 -11.74 -5.67 -31.19
C VAL A 88 -10.54 -4.83 -30.77
N ALA A 89 -10.16 -3.84 -31.58
CA ALA A 89 -9.00 -2.98 -31.29
C ALA A 89 -9.02 -2.39 -29.86
N ASP A 90 -10.20 -2.01 -29.37
CA ASP A 90 -10.38 -1.50 -28.01
C ASP A 90 -10.04 -2.53 -26.93
N ASP A 91 -10.35 -3.82 -27.15
CA ASP A 91 -10.03 -4.89 -26.21
C ASP A 91 -8.52 -5.16 -26.18
N VAL A 92 -7.86 -5.16 -27.34
CA VAL A 92 -6.40 -5.31 -27.44
C VAL A 92 -5.68 -4.17 -26.70
N LEU A 93 -6.11 -2.92 -26.95
CA LEU A 93 -5.55 -1.75 -26.26
C LEU A 93 -5.77 -1.83 -24.75
N LYS A 94 -6.95 -2.25 -24.30
CA LYS A 94 -7.25 -2.42 -22.88
C LYS A 94 -6.38 -3.50 -22.23
N GLN A 95 -6.14 -4.62 -22.91
CA GLN A 95 -5.24 -5.68 -22.42
C GLN A 95 -3.80 -5.19 -22.29
N ALA A 96 -3.30 -4.46 -23.30
CA ALA A 96 -1.98 -3.84 -23.25
C ALA A 96 -1.88 -2.82 -22.10
N ASP A 97 -2.89 -1.99 -21.89
CA ASP A 97 -2.94 -1.03 -20.79
C ASP A 97 -2.90 -1.71 -19.41
N ILE A 98 -3.66 -2.80 -19.22
CA ILE A 98 -3.64 -3.58 -17.97
C ILE A 98 -2.26 -4.18 -17.70
N ALA A 99 -1.61 -4.73 -18.73
CA ALA A 99 -0.26 -5.24 -18.61
C ALA A 99 0.74 -4.10 -18.29
N MET A 100 0.59 -2.93 -18.91
CA MET A 100 1.42 -1.75 -18.66
C MET A 100 1.28 -1.29 -17.21
N TYR A 101 0.05 -1.24 -16.69
CA TYR A 101 -0.20 -0.88 -15.30
C TYR A 101 0.49 -1.87 -14.35
N LYS A 102 0.46 -3.18 -14.67
CA LYS A 102 1.19 -4.19 -13.90
C LYS A 102 2.71 -3.98 -13.93
N ALA A 103 3.26 -3.55 -15.07
CA ALA A 103 4.67 -3.16 -15.17
C ALA A 103 4.99 -1.92 -14.29
N LYS A 104 4.06 -0.94 -14.19
CA LYS A 104 4.22 0.23 -13.30
C LYS A 104 4.27 -0.19 -11.82
N GLU A 105 3.42 -1.14 -11.40
CA GLU A 105 3.39 -1.65 -10.02
C GLU A 105 4.69 -2.39 -9.61
N GLN A 106 5.38 -3.04 -10.56
CA GLN A 106 6.60 -3.81 -10.30
C GLN A 106 7.89 -2.98 -10.21
N GLY A 107 7.79 -1.65 -10.15
CA GLY A 107 8.95 -0.77 -9.96
C GLY A 107 9.32 0.09 -11.17
N ARG A 108 8.48 0.13 -12.22
CA ARG A 108 8.73 0.82 -13.49
C ARG A 108 9.98 0.26 -14.20
N ASP A 109 10.34 0.85 -15.34
CA ASP A 109 11.48 0.42 -16.18
C ASP A 109 11.46 -1.07 -16.57
N THR A 110 10.26 -1.59 -16.82
CA THR A 110 10.02 -3.00 -17.10
C THR A 110 8.88 -3.18 -18.10
N PHE A 111 8.71 -4.39 -18.60
CA PHE A 111 7.60 -4.78 -19.46
C PHE A 111 6.84 -5.95 -18.87
N GLN A 112 5.56 -6.07 -19.24
CA GLN A 112 4.71 -7.20 -18.85
C GLN A 112 3.88 -7.66 -20.04
N PHE A 113 3.79 -8.98 -20.21
CA PHE A 113 2.84 -9.59 -21.14
C PHE A 113 1.49 -9.72 -20.45
N TYR A 114 0.43 -9.42 -21.18
CA TYR A 114 -0.93 -9.61 -20.73
C TYR A 114 -1.18 -11.09 -20.46
N LEU A 115 -1.69 -11.37 -19.26
CA LEU A 115 -2.24 -12.65 -18.87
C LEU A 115 -3.69 -12.42 -18.45
N PRO A 116 -4.63 -13.33 -18.77
CA PRO A 116 -6.04 -13.18 -18.35
C PRO A 116 -6.23 -12.97 -16.84
N SER A 117 -5.32 -13.50 -16.01
CA SER A 117 -5.31 -13.27 -14.56
C SER A 117 -5.10 -11.79 -14.18
N MET A 118 -4.45 -10.98 -15.03
CA MET A 118 -4.25 -9.56 -14.79
C MET A 118 -5.57 -8.77 -14.91
N GLN A 119 -6.42 -9.12 -15.87
CA GLN A 119 -7.75 -8.52 -16.03
C GLN A 119 -8.64 -8.81 -14.80
N LEU A 120 -8.59 -10.04 -14.29
CA LEU A 120 -9.31 -10.42 -13.07
C LEU A 120 -8.79 -9.62 -11.87
N ALA A 121 -7.47 -9.57 -11.67
CA ALA A 121 -6.86 -8.81 -10.58
C ALA A 121 -7.18 -7.30 -10.65
N ALA A 122 -7.18 -6.71 -11.84
CA ALA A 122 -7.55 -5.31 -12.05
C ALA A 122 -9.03 -5.06 -11.67
N SER A 123 -9.92 -5.98 -12.05
CA SER A 123 -11.35 -5.91 -11.70
C SER A 123 -11.58 -6.06 -10.20
N GLU A 124 -10.93 -7.03 -9.54
CA GLU A 124 -11.00 -7.24 -8.10
C GLU A 124 -10.49 -6.01 -7.33
N ARG A 125 -9.39 -5.42 -7.80
CA ARG A 125 -8.81 -4.21 -7.21
C ARG A 125 -9.76 -3.01 -7.31
N LEU A 126 -10.37 -2.79 -8.47
CA LEU A 126 -11.36 -1.73 -8.67
C LEU A 126 -12.58 -1.93 -7.78
N GLN A 127 -13.07 -3.16 -7.68
CA GLN A 127 -14.17 -3.51 -6.79
C GLN A 127 -13.82 -3.21 -5.33
N MET A 128 -12.63 -3.65 -4.88
CA MET A 128 -12.14 -3.39 -3.53
C MET A 128 -12.03 -1.89 -3.22
N GLU A 129 -11.56 -1.07 -4.17
CA GLU A 129 -11.53 0.37 -3.99
C GLU A 129 -12.94 0.95 -3.79
N ASN A 130 -13.89 0.55 -4.65
CA ASN A 130 -15.27 1.02 -4.58
C ASN A 130 -15.93 0.62 -3.25
N ASP A 131 -15.71 -0.60 -2.77
CA ASP A 131 -16.27 -1.07 -1.51
C ASP A 131 -15.59 -0.39 -0.33
N LEU A 132 -14.27 -0.16 -0.38
CA LEU A 132 -13.56 0.59 0.66
C LEU A 132 -14.05 2.04 0.77
N ARG A 133 -14.42 2.69 -0.34
CA ARG A 133 -15.05 4.03 -0.32
C ARG A 133 -16.37 4.01 0.45
N LYS A 134 -17.19 2.97 0.26
CA LYS A 134 -18.46 2.80 0.99
C LYS A 134 -18.21 2.50 2.47
N ALA A 135 -17.22 1.65 2.77
CA ALA A 135 -16.88 1.22 4.12
C ALA A 135 -16.61 2.37 5.09
N ILE A 136 -15.93 3.43 4.61
CA ILE A 136 -15.63 4.65 5.38
C ILE A 136 -16.91 5.32 5.88
N HIS A 137 -18.03 5.22 5.15
CA HIS A 137 -19.28 5.92 5.45
C HIS A 137 -20.32 5.00 6.10
N ASN A 138 -20.24 3.69 5.83
CA ASN A 138 -21.21 2.70 6.29
C ASN A 138 -20.90 2.11 7.66
N GLY A 139 -19.80 2.52 8.32
CA GLY A 139 -19.41 1.98 9.62
C GLY A 139 -18.90 0.54 9.54
N GLU A 140 -18.35 0.13 8.39
CA GLU A 140 -17.79 -1.21 8.18
C GLU A 140 -16.33 -1.32 8.69
N LEU A 141 -15.72 -0.17 9.01
CA LEU A 141 -14.41 -0.09 9.61
C LEU A 141 -14.52 -0.06 11.14
N SER A 142 -13.67 -0.84 11.81
CA SER A 142 -13.58 -0.88 13.26
C SER A 142 -12.12 -0.91 13.72
N LEU A 143 -11.88 -0.61 15.00
CA LEU A 143 -10.57 -0.76 15.64
C LEU A 143 -10.60 -1.96 16.57
N HIS A 144 -9.61 -2.83 16.40
CA HIS A 144 -9.24 -3.82 17.41
C HIS A 144 -8.02 -3.31 18.19
N TYR A 145 -7.85 -3.82 19.39
CA TYR A 145 -6.80 -3.42 20.31
C TYR A 145 -5.96 -4.63 20.68
N GLN A 146 -4.64 -4.46 20.68
CA GLN A 146 -3.70 -5.48 21.14
C GLN A 146 -2.80 -4.89 22.24
N PRO A 147 -2.70 -5.52 23.41
CA PRO A 147 -1.94 -4.97 24.53
C PRO A 147 -0.44 -5.04 24.26
N GLN A 148 0.29 -4.05 24.77
CA GLN A 148 1.75 -3.94 24.71
C GLN A 148 2.33 -4.03 26.11
N PHE A 149 3.38 -4.84 26.29
CA PHE A 149 3.98 -5.10 27.59
C PHE A 149 5.45 -4.70 27.63
N SER A 150 5.89 -4.25 28.81
CA SER A 150 7.31 -4.03 29.12
C SER A 150 8.03 -5.35 29.47
N ILE A 151 9.35 -5.28 29.65
CA ILE A 151 10.19 -6.40 30.07
C ILE A 151 9.81 -7.02 31.41
N ASP A 152 9.20 -6.23 32.30
CA ASP A 152 8.72 -6.66 33.62
C ASP A 152 7.26 -7.14 33.57
N ASP A 153 6.76 -7.46 32.37
CA ASP A 153 5.39 -7.91 32.09
C ASP A 153 4.30 -6.91 32.54
N ARG A 154 4.66 -5.62 32.67
CA ARG A 154 3.70 -4.54 32.94
C ARG A 154 3.05 -4.04 31.65
N LEU A 155 1.75 -3.79 31.69
CA LEU A 155 0.98 -3.20 30.60
C LEU A 155 1.43 -1.75 30.37
N MET A 156 1.83 -1.44 29.13
CA MET A 156 2.33 -0.12 28.74
C MET A 156 1.32 0.68 27.93
N GLY A 157 0.44 -0.01 27.21
CA GLY A 157 -0.52 0.58 26.30
C GLY A 157 -1.14 -0.47 25.39
N ALA A 158 -1.76 -0.03 24.30
CA ALA A 158 -2.28 -0.94 23.29
C ALA A 158 -2.09 -0.40 21.87
N GLU A 159 -1.89 -1.30 20.92
CA GLU A 159 -1.91 -0.98 19.50
C GLU A 159 -3.33 -1.00 18.93
N CYS A 160 -3.69 0.05 18.19
CA CYS A 160 -4.90 0.14 17.40
C CYS A 160 -4.69 -0.48 16.02
N LEU A 161 -5.48 -1.51 15.74
CA LEU A 161 -5.41 -2.29 14.53
C LEU A 161 -6.71 -2.17 13.74
N LEU A 162 -6.63 -1.52 12.58
CA LEU A 162 -7.77 -1.34 11.69
C LEU A 162 -8.34 -2.68 11.23
N ARG A 163 -9.65 -2.84 11.29
CA ARG A 163 -10.38 -3.98 10.75
C ARG A 163 -11.46 -3.50 9.80
N TRP A 164 -11.73 -4.32 8.79
CA TRP A 164 -12.80 -4.09 7.85
C TRP A 164 -13.70 -5.32 7.81
N LEU A 165 -14.92 -5.15 8.31
CA LEU A 165 -15.96 -6.16 8.25
C LEU A 165 -16.84 -5.88 7.02
N HIS A 166 -16.49 -6.51 5.90
CA HIS A 166 -17.25 -6.40 4.66
C HIS A 166 -18.58 -7.17 4.79
N PRO A 167 -19.72 -6.59 4.36
CA PRO A 167 -21.03 -7.22 4.52
C PRO A 167 -21.17 -8.57 3.82
N GLU A 168 -20.46 -8.79 2.72
CA GLU A 168 -20.54 -10.04 1.95
C GLU A 168 -19.35 -10.98 2.16
N GLU A 169 -18.15 -10.42 2.37
CA GLU A 169 -16.90 -11.21 2.47
C GLU A 169 -16.46 -11.44 3.93
N GLY A 170 -17.12 -10.82 4.90
CA GLY A 170 -16.71 -10.85 6.30
C GLY A 170 -15.41 -10.06 6.53
N MET A 171 -14.54 -10.56 7.40
CA MET A 171 -13.31 -9.85 7.77
C MET A 171 -12.27 -9.85 6.64
N ILE A 172 -12.01 -8.68 6.07
CA ILE A 172 -10.98 -8.50 5.05
C ILE A 172 -9.61 -8.26 5.70
N SER A 173 -8.61 -9.00 5.26
CA SER A 173 -7.22 -8.82 5.71
C SER A 173 -6.66 -7.45 5.29
N GLN A 174 -5.96 -6.78 6.22
CA GLN A 174 -5.25 -5.52 5.96
C GLN A 174 -4.29 -5.62 4.78
N ALA A 175 -3.63 -6.78 4.59
CA ALA A 175 -2.72 -7.01 3.47
C ALA A 175 -3.42 -6.94 2.10
N ARG A 176 -4.75 -7.16 2.03
CA ARG A 176 -5.53 -7.00 0.79
C ARG A 176 -5.91 -5.55 0.53
N PHE A 177 -6.44 -4.83 1.54
CA PHE A 177 -7.07 -3.53 1.30
C PHE A 177 -6.16 -2.32 1.57
N ILE A 178 -5.12 -2.42 2.41
CA ILE A 178 -4.20 -1.29 2.68
C ILE A 178 -3.48 -0.83 1.41
N PRO A 179 -2.91 -1.72 0.55
CA PRO A 179 -2.30 -1.27 -0.71
C PRO A 179 -3.28 -0.52 -1.61
N VAL A 180 -4.53 -0.99 -1.69
CA VAL A 180 -5.60 -0.32 -2.45
C VAL A 180 -5.93 1.05 -1.86
N ALA A 181 -6.03 1.14 -0.53
CA ALA A 181 -6.27 2.39 0.19
C ALA A 181 -5.15 3.42 -0.05
N GLU A 182 -3.89 2.95 -0.04
CA GLU A 182 -2.73 3.78 -0.28
C GLU A 182 -2.76 4.33 -1.71
N ASP A 183 -2.92 3.48 -2.71
CA ASP A 183 -2.89 3.86 -4.13
C ASP A 183 -4.05 4.75 -4.56
N SER A 184 -5.24 4.51 -4.03
CA SER A 184 -6.41 5.36 -4.26
C SER A 184 -6.39 6.67 -3.44
N GLY A 185 -5.50 6.79 -2.45
CA GLY A 185 -5.45 7.91 -1.52
C GLY A 185 -6.49 7.86 -0.40
N LEU A 186 -7.34 6.83 -0.35
CA LEU A 186 -8.32 6.61 0.73
C LEU A 186 -7.66 6.38 2.10
N ILE A 187 -6.40 5.94 2.13
CA ILE A 187 -5.64 5.77 3.37
C ILE A 187 -5.55 7.06 4.19
N LEU A 188 -5.67 8.22 3.55
CA LEU A 188 -5.61 9.52 4.21
C LEU A 188 -6.88 9.77 5.06
N SER A 189 -8.06 9.55 4.48
CA SER A 189 -9.33 9.71 5.19
C SER A 189 -9.56 8.60 6.22
N ILE A 190 -9.17 7.37 5.88
CA ILE A 190 -9.16 6.24 6.83
C ILE A 190 -8.25 6.56 8.01
N GLY A 191 -7.04 7.05 7.74
CA GLY A 191 -6.07 7.45 8.75
C GLY A 191 -6.58 8.47 9.75
N GLU A 192 -7.20 9.55 9.24
CA GLU A 192 -7.85 10.55 10.09
C GLU A 192 -8.95 9.92 10.95
N TRP A 193 -9.79 9.08 10.37
CA TRP A 193 -10.84 8.37 11.10
C TRP A 193 -10.26 7.47 12.20
N VAL A 194 -9.19 6.71 11.92
CA VAL A 194 -8.50 5.85 12.90
C VAL A 194 -8.01 6.68 14.08
N MET A 195 -7.33 7.81 13.83
CA MET A 195 -6.80 8.68 14.88
C MET A 195 -7.89 9.28 15.75
N ARG A 196 -8.99 9.76 15.15
CA ARG A 196 -10.14 10.29 15.88
C ARG A 196 -10.79 9.22 16.75
N SER A 197 -11.00 8.03 16.19
CA SER A 197 -11.60 6.89 16.90
C SER A 197 -10.73 6.43 18.07
N ALA A 198 -9.41 6.35 17.89
CA ALA A 198 -8.47 5.99 18.95
C ALA A 198 -8.45 7.04 20.08
N CYS A 199 -8.36 8.34 19.76
CA CYS A 199 -8.41 9.41 20.77
C CYS A 199 -9.72 9.36 21.57
N LYS A 200 -10.85 9.16 20.88
CA LYS A 200 -12.16 9.02 21.51
C LYS A 200 -12.21 7.81 22.44
N GLN A 201 -11.71 6.66 22.00
CA GLN A 201 -11.70 5.45 22.82
C GLN A 201 -10.84 5.63 24.08
N LEU A 202 -9.64 6.20 23.93
CA LEU A 202 -8.74 6.44 25.06
C LEU A 202 -9.38 7.38 26.10
N ARG A 203 -10.08 8.42 25.63
CA ARG A 203 -10.83 9.32 26.51
C ARG A 203 -12.00 8.61 27.21
N MET A 204 -12.71 7.73 26.52
CA MET A 204 -13.78 6.93 27.13
C MET A 204 -13.21 6.00 28.21
N TRP A 205 -12.10 5.33 27.94
CA TRP A 205 -11.42 4.49 28.92
C TRP A 205 -10.97 5.26 30.16
N GLU A 206 -10.42 6.47 29.99
CA GLU A 206 -10.02 7.35 31.08
C GLU A 206 -11.22 7.78 31.95
N LEU A 207 -12.32 8.22 31.31
CA LEU A 207 -13.49 8.74 32.03
C LEU A 207 -14.32 7.64 32.70
N GLU A 208 -14.41 6.46 32.08
CA GLU A 208 -15.25 5.36 32.56
C GLU A 208 -14.47 4.31 33.37
N GLY A 209 -13.14 4.43 33.43
CA GLY A 209 -12.28 3.48 34.17
C GLY A 209 -12.23 2.08 33.54
N ARG A 210 -12.58 1.93 32.25
CA ARG A 210 -12.65 0.63 31.56
C ARG A 210 -11.35 0.19 30.90
N GLY A 211 -10.41 1.11 30.70
CA GLY A 211 -9.11 0.82 30.07
C GLY A 211 -8.03 0.31 31.03
N GLY A 212 -8.36 0.02 32.28
CA GLY A 212 -7.37 -0.36 33.30
C GLY A 212 -6.29 0.73 33.46
N GLU A 213 -5.03 0.34 33.33
CA GLU A 213 -3.87 1.26 33.41
C GLU A 213 -3.45 1.87 32.06
N ILE A 214 -4.21 1.63 30.98
CA ILE A 214 -3.87 2.12 29.64
C ILE A 214 -4.04 3.64 29.57
N ASN A 215 -2.94 4.32 29.29
CA ASN A 215 -2.88 5.76 29.06
C ASN A 215 -2.28 6.13 27.69
N ARG A 216 -1.95 5.11 26.87
CA ARG A 216 -1.30 5.25 25.56
C ARG A 216 -1.89 4.29 24.54
N LEU A 217 -2.14 4.81 23.34
CA LEU A 217 -2.51 4.02 22.15
C LEU A 217 -1.48 4.22 21.03
N ALA A 218 -1.04 3.11 20.44
CA ALA A 218 -0.18 3.08 19.26
C ALA A 218 -1.01 2.97 17.98
N ILE A 219 -0.69 3.76 16.96
CA ILE A 219 -1.39 3.77 15.66
C ILE A 219 -0.39 3.65 14.52
N ASN A 220 -0.66 2.72 13.59
CA ASN A 220 0.09 2.57 12.35
C ASN A 220 -0.19 3.70 11.35
N VAL A 221 0.87 4.20 10.70
CA VAL A 221 0.78 5.29 9.72
C VAL A 221 1.48 4.88 8.43
N SER A 222 0.75 4.99 7.32
CA SER A 222 1.31 4.71 5.99
C SER A 222 2.35 5.76 5.56
N PRO A 223 3.30 5.39 4.69
CA PRO A 223 4.23 6.35 4.09
C PRO A 223 3.54 7.51 3.36
N LYS A 224 2.34 7.29 2.82
CA LYS A 224 1.54 8.32 2.13
C LYS A 224 0.95 9.34 3.10
N GLN A 225 0.44 8.89 4.25
CA GLN A 225 -0.01 9.81 5.31
C GLN A 225 1.16 10.65 5.85
N PHE A 226 2.31 10.02 6.09
CA PHE A 226 3.49 10.72 6.59
C PHE A 226 3.99 11.83 5.64
N LYS A 227 3.86 11.63 4.33
CA LYS A 227 4.26 12.62 3.32
C LYS A 227 3.29 13.80 3.18
N GLN A 228 2.13 13.78 3.83
CA GLN A 228 1.22 14.94 3.82
C GLN A 228 1.86 16.13 4.53
N ARG A 229 1.85 17.30 3.87
CA ARG A 229 2.47 18.51 4.40
C ARG A 229 1.85 18.96 5.73
N ASP A 230 0.57 18.72 5.91
CA ASP A 230 -0.23 19.10 7.07
C ASP A 230 -0.44 17.95 8.07
N PHE A 231 0.23 16.81 7.89
CA PHE A 231 0.07 15.62 8.75
C PHE A 231 0.20 15.95 10.24
N VAL A 232 1.30 16.60 10.64
CA VAL A 232 1.56 16.96 12.04
C VAL A 232 0.49 17.90 12.58
N VAL A 233 0.09 18.91 11.80
CA VAL A 233 -0.94 19.88 12.19
C VAL A 233 -2.30 19.21 12.36
N MET A 234 -2.64 18.26 11.48
CA MET A 234 -3.85 17.46 11.56
C MET A 234 -3.87 16.60 12.83
N VAL A 235 -2.76 15.89 13.13
CA VAL A 235 -2.62 15.09 14.34
C VAL A 235 -2.77 15.96 15.60
N SER A 236 -2.05 17.09 15.67
CA SER A 236 -2.15 18.03 16.81
C SER A 236 -3.58 18.49 17.03
N ARG A 237 -4.30 18.85 15.97
CA ARG A 237 -5.71 19.28 16.06
C ARG A 237 -6.63 18.16 16.56
N ILE A 238 -6.39 16.92 16.15
CA ILE A 238 -7.19 15.77 16.62
C ILE A 238 -6.98 15.57 18.12
N ILE A 239 -5.72 15.62 18.58
CA ILE A 239 -5.37 15.47 19.99
C ILE A 239 -5.97 16.61 20.82
N GLU A 240 -5.81 17.87 20.38
CA GLU A 240 -6.35 19.05 21.07
C GLU A 240 -7.89 19.00 21.18
N LYS A 241 -8.58 18.61 20.11
CA LYS A 241 -10.06 18.50 20.12
C LYS A 241 -10.58 17.28 20.88
N GLY A 242 -9.75 16.26 21.06
CA GLY A 242 -10.10 15.06 21.82
C GLY A 242 -10.24 15.28 23.32
N ASP A 243 -9.80 16.44 23.83
CA ASP A 243 -9.73 16.77 25.28
C ASP A 243 -9.02 15.68 26.11
N SER A 244 -8.21 14.85 25.45
CA SER A 244 -7.35 13.81 26.03
C SER A 244 -6.07 14.46 26.58
N GLY A 245 -6.23 15.52 27.38
CA GLY A 245 -5.18 16.46 27.82
C GLY A 245 -4.00 15.87 28.60
N SER A 246 -3.87 14.55 28.71
CA SER A 246 -2.72 13.88 29.31
C SER A 246 -2.39 12.49 28.74
N ALA A 247 -3.16 11.97 27.76
CA ALA A 247 -3.01 10.59 27.27
C ALA A 247 -2.38 10.60 25.87
N ILE A 248 -1.10 10.22 25.80
CA ILE A 248 -0.27 10.33 24.61
C ILE A 248 -0.75 9.28 23.59
N VAL A 249 -1.36 9.73 22.48
CA VAL A 249 -1.43 8.88 21.27
C VAL A 249 -0.05 8.91 20.65
N GLU A 250 0.74 7.90 20.97
CA GLU A 250 2.06 7.76 20.39
C GLU A 250 1.91 7.13 19.02
N THR A 251 2.06 7.95 17.98
CA THR A 251 2.18 7.42 16.63
C THR A 251 3.50 6.68 16.55
N ILE A 252 3.47 5.35 16.68
CA ILE A 252 4.68 4.53 16.57
C ILE A 252 5.12 4.56 15.11
N ILE A 253 6.21 5.27 14.89
CA ILE A 253 6.83 5.42 13.58
C ILE A 253 7.56 4.10 13.28
N SER A 254 6.90 3.19 12.53
CA SER A 254 7.47 1.91 12.10
C SER A 254 8.53 2.03 10.97
N MET A 255 9.24 3.17 10.90
CA MET A 255 10.42 3.36 10.02
C MET A 255 11.65 3.89 10.76
N THR A 256 11.72 3.71 12.09
CA THR A 256 12.68 4.45 12.92
C THR A 256 13.89 3.64 13.33
N HIS A 257 14.74 3.30 12.37
CA HIS A 257 16.08 2.79 12.69
C HIS A 257 17.13 3.89 12.98
N HIS A 258 16.75 5.17 13.11
CA HIS A 258 17.72 6.27 13.32
C HIS A 258 17.34 7.37 14.34
N LEU A 259 16.23 7.31 15.08
CA LEU A 259 15.82 8.42 15.97
C LEU A 259 15.77 8.10 17.48
N GLY A 260 16.34 6.98 17.94
CA GLY A 260 16.37 6.68 19.38
C GLY A 260 14.97 6.52 20.01
N LEU A 261 13.99 6.08 19.22
CA LEU A 261 12.66 5.71 19.71
C LEU A 261 12.72 4.30 20.30
N GLU A 262 11.93 4.06 21.35
CA GLU A 262 11.79 2.75 21.99
C GLU A 262 11.33 1.70 20.95
N VAL A 263 12.13 0.65 20.77
CA VAL A 263 11.83 -0.44 19.82
C VAL A 263 10.90 -1.45 20.50
N ILE A 264 9.73 -1.67 19.91
CA ILE A 264 8.80 -2.75 20.30
C ILE A 264 9.05 -3.95 19.39
N ALA A 265 9.32 -5.11 19.98
CA ALA A 265 9.34 -6.36 19.23
C ALA A 265 7.91 -6.87 19.00
N GLU A 266 7.47 -6.80 17.74
CA GLU A 266 6.17 -7.29 17.28
C GLU A 266 6.22 -8.76 16.85
N GLY A 267 5.08 -9.45 16.87
CA GLY A 267 4.96 -10.83 16.40
C GLY A 267 5.56 -11.89 17.33
N VAL A 268 5.65 -11.63 18.63
CA VAL A 268 6.07 -12.64 19.62
C VAL A 268 4.95 -13.67 19.79
N GLU A 269 5.22 -14.92 19.43
CA GLU A 269 4.22 -16.02 19.47
C GLU A 269 4.57 -17.11 20.49
N THR A 270 5.85 -17.20 20.88
CA THR A 270 6.34 -18.26 21.77
C THR A 270 7.19 -17.71 22.91
N ARG A 271 7.26 -18.46 24.02
CA ARG A 271 8.13 -18.13 25.15
C ARG A 271 9.60 -18.04 24.75
N GLY A 272 10.06 -18.93 23.86
CA GLY A 272 11.45 -18.93 23.38
C GLY A 272 11.83 -17.66 22.61
N GLN A 273 10.91 -17.12 21.79
CA GLN A 273 11.11 -15.82 21.13
C GLN A 273 11.18 -14.68 22.14
N LEU A 274 10.27 -14.66 23.12
CA LEU A 274 10.28 -13.65 24.18
C LEU A 274 11.59 -13.66 24.96
N ASP A 275 12.03 -14.83 25.42
CA ASP A 275 13.26 -14.96 26.19
C ASP A 275 14.48 -14.53 25.34
N PHE A 276 14.56 -14.90 24.06
CA PHE A 276 15.63 -14.44 23.16
C PHE A 276 15.67 -12.91 23.00
N LEU A 277 14.50 -12.28 22.81
CA LEU A 277 14.40 -10.84 22.65
C LEU A 277 14.76 -10.11 23.96
N LYS A 278 14.35 -10.63 25.13
CA LYS A 278 14.77 -10.11 26.45
C LYS A 278 16.30 -10.16 26.60
N HIS A 279 16.94 -11.27 26.23
CA HIS A 279 18.41 -11.40 26.26
C HIS A 279 19.13 -10.48 25.25
N SER A 280 18.45 -10.12 24.16
CA SER A 280 18.98 -9.24 23.11
C SER A 280 18.83 -7.75 23.44
N GLY A 281 18.32 -7.40 24.63
CA GLY A 281 18.13 -6.01 25.06
C GLY A 281 16.86 -5.35 24.54
N CYS A 282 15.89 -6.14 24.06
CA CYS A 282 14.56 -5.60 23.77
C CYS A 282 13.78 -5.43 25.08
N HIS A 283 13.10 -4.30 25.24
CA HIS A 283 12.41 -3.92 26.48
C HIS A 283 10.88 -3.86 26.34
N HIS A 284 10.35 -3.98 25.12
CA HIS A 284 8.92 -3.85 24.82
C HIS A 284 8.48 -4.91 23.83
N PHE A 285 7.32 -5.51 24.07
CA PHE A 285 6.86 -6.69 23.33
C PHE A 285 5.39 -6.63 22.98
N GLN A 286 5.07 -7.23 21.83
CA GLN A 286 3.71 -7.45 21.36
C GLN A 286 3.63 -8.72 20.52
N GLY A 287 2.53 -9.45 20.63
CA GLY A 287 2.27 -10.60 19.77
C GLY A 287 1.27 -11.60 20.38
N TYR A 288 0.95 -12.64 19.62
CA TYR A 288 -0.05 -13.65 19.98
C TYR A 288 0.33 -14.50 21.19
N TYR A 289 1.59 -14.48 21.60
CA TYR A 289 2.03 -15.04 22.88
C TYR A 289 1.28 -14.38 24.05
N PHE A 290 1.07 -13.07 23.98
CA PHE A 290 0.35 -12.32 24.99
C PHE A 290 -1.14 -12.33 24.71
N ASN A 291 -1.53 -11.83 23.53
CA ASN A 291 -2.92 -11.78 23.13
C ASN A 291 -3.07 -11.54 21.62
N ARG A 292 -4.24 -11.87 21.09
CA ARG A 292 -4.65 -11.47 19.75
C ARG A 292 -5.26 -10.05 19.77
N PRO A 293 -5.36 -9.37 18.62
CA PRO A 293 -6.12 -8.13 18.51
C PRO A 293 -7.62 -8.37 18.73
N LEU A 294 -8.19 -7.76 19.76
CA LEU A 294 -9.58 -7.97 20.17
C LEU A 294 -10.46 -6.77 19.86
N PRO A 295 -11.77 -6.97 19.58
CA PRO A 295 -12.76 -5.90 19.63
C PRO A 295 -12.75 -5.21 21.01
N VAL A 296 -13.17 -3.95 21.07
CA VAL A 296 -13.15 -3.14 22.30
C VAL A 296 -13.80 -3.83 23.51
N ASP A 297 -14.98 -4.42 23.33
CA ASP A 297 -15.73 -5.05 24.43
C ASP A 297 -15.05 -6.31 24.99
N GLU A 298 -14.31 -7.04 24.14
CA GLU A 298 -13.54 -8.22 24.55
C GLU A 298 -12.23 -7.79 25.20
N PHE A 299 -11.57 -6.80 24.62
CA PHE A 299 -10.35 -6.21 25.16
C PHE A 299 -10.56 -5.65 26.58
N GLU A 300 -11.65 -4.90 26.81
CA GLU A 300 -12.02 -4.36 28.13
C GLU A 300 -12.26 -5.47 29.18
N LYS A 301 -12.84 -6.61 28.77
CA LYS A 301 -13.05 -7.74 29.69
C LYS A 301 -11.72 -8.36 30.10
N GLU A 302 -10.83 -8.59 29.15
CA GLU A 302 -9.53 -9.20 29.44
C GLU A 302 -8.64 -8.32 30.32
N LEU A 303 -8.72 -6.99 30.15
CA LEU A 303 -8.02 -6.06 31.05
C LEU A 303 -8.51 -6.21 32.50
N ASN A 304 -9.82 -6.36 32.71
CA ASN A 304 -10.39 -6.51 34.05
C ASN A 304 -10.05 -7.86 34.69
N GLU A 305 -10.03 -8.95 33.90
CA GLU A 305 -9.65 -10.29 34.39
C GLU A 305 -8.15 -10.37 34.75
N SER A 306 -7.30 -9.64 34.03
CA SER A 306 -5.86 -9.57 34.31
C SER A 306 -5.51 -8.79 35.58
N ILE A 307 -6.39 -7.89 36.04
CA ILE A 307 -6.21 -7.05 37.24
C ILE A 307 -6.72 -7.74 38.52
N ASN A 308 -7.61 -8.73 38.41
CA ASN A 308 -8.11 -9.54 39.54
C ASN A 308 -7.88 -11.05 39.28
N PRO A 309 -6.66 -11.57 39.50
CA PRO A 309 -6.46 -13.01 39.53
C PRO A 309 -7.16 -13.57 40.77
N VAL A 310 -8.09 -14.51 40.57
CA VAL A 310 -8.76 -15.27 41.62
C VAL A 310 -7.75 -15.98 42.53
#